data_AF-A0A534JSI9-F1
#
_entry.id   AF-A0A534JSI9-F1
#
_cell.length_a   1.000
_cell.length_b   1.000
_cell.length_c   1.000
_cell.angle_alpha   90.00
_cell.angle_beta   90.00
_cell.angle_gamma   90.00
#
_symmetry.space_group_name_H-M   'P 1'
#
loop_
_entity.id
_entity.type
_entity.pdbx_description
1 polymer ?
#
loop_
_entity_poly.entity_id
_entity_poly.type
_entity_poly.pdbx_seq_one_letter_code
_entity_poly.pdbx_strand_id
1 'polypeptide(L)'
;MEGRDTERMSRAISPLVTRILMVGTVAVLFLLLYVLVSGLRGPAPAAPTFTVSITADGKNWSVMFLDVPGGRTSSDVYLVIRNASGGIVLPRTSFVDLTDANWSAHRAVYTDANPTVSEVRRGDGLRIDETAYPILSRMEISDRSALLFIKTLE
;
A
#
# COMPACT_ATOMS: atom_id res chain seq x y z
N MET A 1 34.69 -67.31 -14.82
CA MET A 1 33.67 -66.76 -15.74
C MET A 1 32.59 -66.11 -14.89
N GLU A 2 32.89 -64.93 -14.36
CA GLU A 2 32.00 -64.18 -13.47
C GLU A 2 31.69 -62.87 -14.20
N GLY A 3 30.53 -62.80 -14.83
CA GLY A 3 30.21 -61.71 -15.75
C GLY A 3 28.92 -61.93 -16.52
N ARG A 4 27.89 -62.45 -15.85
CA ARG A 4 26.55 -62.62 -16.46
C ARG A 4 25.37 -62.28 -15.56
N ASP A 5 25.60 -61.77 -14.34
CA ASP A 5 24.51 -61.41 -13.43
C ASP A 5 24.26 -59.90 -13.31
N THR A 6 25.21 -59.05 -13.74
CA THR A 6 25.03 -57.58 -13.72
C THR A 6 24.16 -57.04 -14.85
N GLU A 7 23.95 -57.78 -15.95
CA GLU A 7 23.15 -57.29 -17.09
C GLU A 7 21.66 -57.64 -17.01
N ARG A 8 21.24 -58.53 -16.11
CA ARG A 8 19.81 -58.91 -15.98
C ARG A 8 19.00 -58.02 -15.03
N MET A 9 19.61 -57.02 -14.40
CA MET A 9 18.88 -56.04 -13.59
C MET A 9 18.41 -54.84 -14.41
N SER A 10 18.64 -54.84 -15.73
CA SER A 10 18.02 -53.92 -16.69
C SER A 10 16.72 -54.48 -17.28
N ARG A 11 15.95 -55.27 -16.50
CA ARG A 11 14.74 -55.94 -16.96
C ARG A 11 13.49 -55.29 -16.34
N ALA A 12 12.87 -54.46 -17.17
CA ALA A 12 11.51 -53.94 -17.07
C ALA A 12 11.22 -53.10 -15.81
N ILE A 13 11.64 -51.83 -15.83
CA ILE A 13 10.88 -50.80 -15.12
C ILE A 13 9.46 -50.88 -15.68
N SER A 14 8.53 -51.43 -14.89
CA SER A 14 7.14 -51.56 -15.29
C SER A 14 6.63 -50.19 -15.75
N PRO A 15 5.84 -50.09 -16.84
CA PRO A 15 5.27 -48.83 -17.31
C PRO A 15 4.58 -48.02 -16.20
N LEU A 16 4.06 -48.71 -15.18
CA LEU A 16 3.49 -48.12 -13.98
C LEU A 16 4.53 -47.41 -13.11
N VAL A 17 5.70 -48.03 -12.88
CA VAL A 17 6.78 -47.48 -12.07
C VAL A 17 7.36 -46.22 -12.73
N THR A 18 7.55 -46.24 -14.05
CA THR A 18 8.00 -45.05 -14.80
C THR A 18 7.01 -43.90 -14.68
N ARG A 19 5.69 -44.17 -14.74
CA ARG A 19 4.65 -43.15 -14.57
C ARG A 19 4.66 -42.56 -13.16
N ILE A 20 4.74 -43.40 -12.13
CA ILE A 20 4.81 -42.93 -10.74
C ILE A 20 6.05 -42.07 -10.54
N LEU A 21 7.20 -42.47 -11.08
CA LEU A 21 8.45 -41.72 -10.98
C LEU A 21 8.38 -40.38 -11.72
N MET A 22 7.76 -40.36 -12.90
CA MET A 22 7.54 -39.13 -13.68
C MET A 22 6.64 -38.16 -12.91
N VAL A 23 5.49 -38.62 -12.40
CA VAL A 23 4.56 -37.79 -11.64
C VAL A 23 5.20 -37.28 -10.34
N GLY A 24 5.94 -38.14 -9.63
CA GLY A 24 6.69 -37.75 -8.44
C GLY A 24 7.71 -36.66 -8.71
N THR A 25 8.47 -36.79 -9.81
CA THR A 25 9.46 -35.78 -10.22
C THR A 25 8.81 -34.44 -10.55
N VAL A 26 7.70 -34.46 -11.30
CA VAL A 26 6.93 -33.24 -11.63
C VAL A 26 6.38 -32.57 -10.37
N ALA A 27 5.85 -33.34 -9.42
CA ALA A 27 5.32 -32.81 -8.16
C ALA A 27 6.43 -32.14 -7.32
N VAL A 28 7.61 -32.76 -7.24
CA VAL A 28 8.77 -32.17 -6.54
C VAL A 28 9.22 -30.88 -7.22
N LEU A 29 9.31 -30.85 -8.55
CA LEU A 29 9.66 -29.63 -9.29
C LEU A 29 8.64 -28.51 -9.06
N PHE A 30 7.34 -28.83 -9.05
CA PHE A 30 6.29 -27.87 -8.72
C PHE A 30 6.42 -27.31 -7.30
N LEU A 31 6.74 -28.16 -6.33
CA LEU A 31 6.95 -27.75 -4.94
C LEU A 31 8.16 -26.82 -4.80
N LEU A 32 9.29 -27.16 -5.44
CA LEU A 32 10.49 -26.33 -5.43
C LEU A 32 10.23 -24.98 -6.10
N LEU A 33 9.52 -24.98 -7.23
CA LEU A 33 9.12 -23.76 -7.91
C LEU A 33 8.22 -22.90 -7.01
N TYR A 34 7.26 -23.52 -6.32
CA TYR A 34 6.37 -22.82 -5.39
C TYR A 34 7.13 -22.19 -4.22
N VAL A 35 8.10 -22.91 -3.64
CA VAL A 35 8.94 -22.38 -2.56
C VAL A 35 9.82 -21.24 -3.05
N LEU A 36 10.39 -21.34 -4.25
CA LEU A 36 11.21 -20.29 -4.85
C LEU A 36 10.37 -19.02 -5.13
N VAL A 37 9.18 -19.18 -5.72
CA VAL A 37 8.25 -18.07 -5.99
C VAL A 37 7.75 -17.43 -4.69
N SER A 38 7.45 -18.25 -3.68
CA SER A 38 7.03 -17.76 -2.36
C SER A 38 8.18 -17.04 -1.64
N GLY A 39 9.42 -17.51 -1.77
CA GLY A 39 10.61 -16.86 -1.20
C GLY A 39 10.97 -15.53 -1.87
N LEU A 40 10.74 -15.40 -3.18
CA LEU A 40 10.86 -14.12 -3.90
C LEU A 40 9.78 -13.11 -3.49
N ARG A 41 8.64 -13.58 -2.99
CA ARG A 41 7.59 -12.76 -2.36
C ARG A 41 7.83 -12.63 -0.86
N GLY A 42 9.06 -12.30 -0.46
CA GLY A 42 9.33 -11.86 0.91
C GLY A 42 8.32 -10.78 1.33
N PRO A 43 8.01 -10.65 2.64
CA PRO A 43 7.10 -9.61 3.10
C PRO A 43 7.57 -8.28 2.50
N ALA A 44 6.68 -7.62 1.75
CA ALA A 44 7.00 -6.34 1.16
C ALA A 44 7.56 -5.45 2.29
N PRO A 45 8.71 -4.77 2.10
CA PRO A 45 9.19 -3.83 3.10
C PRO A 45 8.03 -2.90 3.43
N ALA A 46 7.68 -2.80 4.71
CA ALA A 46 6.58 -1.94 5.15
C ALA A 46 6.88 -0.54 4.61
N ALA A 47 6.06 -0.07 3.67
CA ALA A 47 6.19 1.27 3.13
C ALA A 47 6.15 2.24 4.31
N PRO A 48 7.06 3.23 4.36
CA PRO A 48 7.17 4.08 5.53
C PRO A 48 5.82 4.80 5.69
N THR A 49 5.16 4.52 6.81
CA THR A 49 3.70 4.68 6.92
C THR A 49 3.39 6.08 7.41
N PHE A 50 2.62 6.83 6.62
CA PHE A 50 2.14 8.14 7.03
C PHE A 50 1.03 7.91 8.07
N THR A 51 1.29 8.26 9.32
CA THR A 51 0.37 7.99 10.43
C THR A 51 -0.33 9.27 10.84
N VAL A 52 -1.66 9.24 10.95
CA VAL A 52 -2.46 10.40 11.33
C VAL A 52 -3.46 10.07 12.43
N SER A 53 -3.75 11.06 13.27
CA SER A 53 -4.91 11.08 14.15
C SER A 53 -6.02 11.85 13.44
N ILE A 54 -7.26 11.35 13.49
CA ILE A 54 -8.44 12.02 12.93
C ILE A 54 -9.43 12.24 14.07
N THR A 55 -9.97 13.43 14.17
CA THR A 55 -10.96 13.80 15.18
C THR A 55 -12.04 14.66 14.56
N ALA A 56 -13.31 14.38 14.86
CA ALA A 56 -14.42 15.23 14.47
C ALA A 56 -14.66 16.30 15.53
N ASP A 57 -14.66 17.57 15.12
CA ASP A 57 -14.98 18.71 16.00
C ASP A 57 -16.43 19.20 15.82
N GLY A 58 -17.28 18.40 15.16
CA GLY A 58 -18.70 18.69 14.90
C GLY A 58 -18.96 19.70 13.77
N LYS A 59 -17.91 20.13 13.08
CA LYS A 59 -17.97 21.03 11.92
C LYS A 59 -16.90 20.67 10.89
N ASN A 60 -15.73 20.29 11.38
CA ASN A 60 -14.61 19.87 10.57
C ASN A 60 -14.02 18.58 11.14
N TRP A 61 -13.39 17.82 10.27
CA TRP A 61 -12.40 16.82 10.62
C TRP A 61 -11.06 17.52 10.84
N SER A 62 -10.48 17.32 12.02
CA SER A 62 -9.12 17.70 12.35
C SER A 62 -8.23 16.48 12.21
N VAL A 63 -7.29 16.55 11.26
CA VAL A 63 -6.31 15.50 10.97
C VAL A 63 -4.94 15.99 11.42
N MET A 64 -4.32 15.29 12.36
CA MET A 64 -2.98 15.62 12.86
C MET A 64 -1.99 14.55 12.42
N PHE A 65 -0.86 14.96 11.85
CA PHE A 65 0.17 14.05 11.38
C PHE A 65 1.06 13.63 12.56
N LEU A 66 1.04 12.33 12.88
CA LEU A 66 1.78 11.74 13.98
C LEU A 66 3.16 11.25 13.53
N ASP A 67 3.22 10.66 12.34
CA ASP A 67 4.45 10.21 11.70
C ASP A 67 4.41 10.48 10.20
N VAL A 68 5.47 11.08 9.68
CA VAL A 68 5.57 11.48 8.28
C VAL A 68 6.92 11.00 7.76
N PRO A 69 6.94 10.16 6.71
CA PRO A 69 8.19 9.77 6.10
C PRO A 69 8.86 10.97 5.43
N GLY A 70 10.05 11.34 5.93
CA GLY A 70 10.78 12.53 5.54
C GLY A 70 11.17 12.60 4.05
N GLY A 71 11.71 13.75 3.64
CA GLY A 71 12.09 14.03 2.26
C GLY A 71 10.92 14.41 1.35
N ARG A 72 9.75 14.76 1.90
CA ARG A 72 8.56 15.16 1.15
C ARG A 72 8.20 16.60 1.46
N THR A 73 8.12 17.43 0.42
CA THR A 73 7.66 18.83 0.54
C THR A 73 6.14 18.90 0.45
N SER A 74 5.53 19.97 0.95
CA SER A 74 4.08 20.20 0.79
C SER A 74 3.65 20.23 -0.69
N SER A 75 4.53 20.63 -1.61
CA SER A 75 4.26 20.56 -3.06
C SER A 75 4.25 19.15 -3.65
N ASP A 76 4.87 18.18 -2.98
CA ASP A 76 4.96 16.79 -3.44
C ASP A 76 3.95 15.86 -2.78
N VAL A 77 3.14 16.37 -1.86
CA VAL A 77 2.09 15.63 -1.16
C VAL A 77 0.72 16.13 -1.61
N TYR A 78 -0.19 15.18 -1.81
CA TYR A 78 -1.51 15.43 -2.38
C TYR A 78 -2.60 14.77 -1.56
N LEU A 79 -3.72 15.46 -1.45
CA LEU A 79 -4.96 14.98 -0.86
C LEU A 79 -5.96 14.58 -1.96
N VAL A 80 -6.56 13.41 -1.80
CA VAL A 80 -7.76 12.99 -2.53
C VAL A 80 -8.82 12.64 -1.49
N ILE A 81 -10.06 13.04 -1.75
CA ILE A 81 -11.21 12.58 -0.96
C ILE A 81 -12.21 11.93 -1.90
N ARG A 82 -12.64 10.73 -1.52
CA ARG A 82 -13.71 10.00 -2.17
C ARG A 82 -14.93 9.96 -1.27
N ASN A 83 -16.12 9.97 -1.86
CA ASN A 83 -17.35 9.74 -1.11
C ASN A 83 -17.51 8.24 -0.75
N ALA A 84 -18.56 7.91 0.00
CA ALA A 84 -18.86 6.55 0.42
C ALA A 84 -19.05 5.55 -0.74
N SER A 85 -19.43 6.01 -1.94
CA SER A 85 -19.55 5.17 -3.14
C SER A 85 -18.26 5.05 -3.95
N GLY A 86 -17.17 5.68 -3.50
CA GLY A 86 -15.84 5.64 -4.15
C GLY A 86 -15.61 6.70 -5.23
N GLY A 87 -16.60 7.56 -5.50
CA GLY A 87 -16.50 8.69 -6.41
C GLY A 87 -15.59 9.78 -5.86
N ILE A 88 -14.77 10.38 -6.72
CA ILE A 88 -13.85 11.46 -6.33
C ILE A 88 -14.65 12.74 -6.08
N VAL A 89 -14.58 13.28 -4.87
CA VAL A 89 -15.22 14.55 -4.46
C VAL A 89 -14.22 15.67 -4.19
N LEU A 90 -12.99 15.32 -3.83
CA LEU A 90 -11.83 16.20 -3.93
C LEU A 90 -10.83 15.54 -4.88
N PRO A 91 -10.58 16.09 -6.08
CA PRO A 91 -9.53 15.58 -6.96
C PRO A 91 -8.17 15.72 -6.29
N ARG A 92 -7.17 15.05 -6.85
CA ARG A 92 -5.80 15.07 -6.34
C ARG A 92 -5.26 16.50 -6.29
N THR A 93 -5.26 17.08 -5.09
CA THR A 93 -4.96 18.49 -4.83
C THR A 93 -3.70 18.57 -3.98
N SER A 94 -2.74 19.40 -4.38
CA SER A 94 -1.48 19.54 -3.65
C SER A 94 -1.70 20.26 -2.33
N PHE A 95 -0.91 19.96 -1.29
CA PHE A 95 -1.05 20.64 0.00
C PHE A 95 -0.79 22.15 -0.10
N VAL A 96 0.02 22.60 -1.07
CA VAL A 96 0.23 24.04 -1.32
C VAL A 96 -1.04 24.75 -1.80
N ASP A 97 -1.98 24.02 -2.41
CA ASP A 97 -3.26 24.57 -2.86
C ASP A 97 -4.34 24.51 -1.78
N LEU A 98 -4.13 23.71 -0.72
CA LEU A 98 -5.02 23.58 0.43
C LEU A 98 -4.78 24.72 1.42
N THR A 99 -5.15 25.94 1.04
CA THR A 99 -4.98 27.14 1.88
C THR A 99 -6.33 27.73 2.26
N ASP A 100 -6.37 28.57 3.29
CA ASP A 100 -7.62 29.25 3.69
C ASP A 100 -8.19 30.11 2.56
N ALA A 101 -7.34 30.66 1.68
CA ALA A 101 -7.76 31.40 0.49
C ALA A 101 -8.54 30.52 -0.51
N ASN A 102 -8.21 29.22 -0.59
CA ASN A 102 -8.87 28.27 -1.48
C ASN A 102 -9.93 27.41 -0.77
N TRP A 103 -10.28 27.73 0.48
CA TRP A 103 -11.26 26.98 1.27
C TRP A 103 -12.60 26.81 0.55
N SER A 104 -13.07 27.85 -0.15
CA SER A 104 -14.35 27.81 -0.85
C SER A 104 -14.40 26.75 -1.96
N ALA A 105 -13.25 26.47 -2.59
CA ALA A 105 -13.09 25.51 -3.68
C ALA A 105 -12.80 24.09 -3.18
N HIS A 106 -11.94 23.94 -2.18
CA HIS A 106 -11.44 22.63 -1.75
C HIS A 106 -12.00 22.12 -0.43
N ARG A 107 -12.60 23.00 0.39
CA ARG A 107 -13.18 22.64 1.71
C ARG A 107 -12.22 21.85 2.61
N ALA A 108 -10.93 22.05 2.38
CA ALA A 108 -9.82 21.41 3.07
C ALA A 108 -8.65 22.38 3.11
N VAL A 109 -7.96 22.45 4.24
CA VAL A 109 -6.81 23.32 4.49
C VAL A 109 -5.69 22.50 5.11
N TYR A 110 -4.49 22.67 4.57
CA TYR A 110 -3.25 22.22 5.17
C TYR A 110 -2.77 23.25 6.20
N THR A 111 -2.47 22.77 7.40
CA THR A 111 -1.93 23.57 8.50
C THR A 111 -0.50 23.15 8.74
N ASP A 112 0.43 24.06 8.49
CA ASP A 112 1.86 23.89 8.74
C ASP A 112 2.18 24.31 10.18
N ALA A 113 2.53 23.33 11.02
CA ALA A 113 2.94 23.60 12.39
C ALA A 113 4.43 23.96 12.49
N ASN A 114 5.18 23.77 11.40
CA ASN A 114 6.63 23.91 11.33
C ASN A 114 7.04 24.82 10.14
N PRO A 115 6.56 26.08 10.06
CA PRO A 115 6.67 26.92 8.86
C PRO A 115 8.11 27.30 8.45
N THR A 116 9.09 27.07 9.33
CA THR A 116 10.51 27.28 9.03
C THR A 116 11.12 26.12 8.22
N VAL A 117 10.38 25.03 8.00
CA VAL A 117 10.83 23.85 7.28
C VAL A 117 9.90 23.58 6.11
N SER A 118 10.46 23.34 4.92
CA SER A 118 9.66 23.11 3.70
C SER A 118 9.06 21.70 3.59
N GLU A 119 9.53 20.77 4.44
CA GLU A 119 9.06 19.39 4.48
C GLU A 119 7.80 19.27 5.32
N VAL A 120 6.89 18.38 4.90
CA VAL A 120 5.77 17.96 5.74
C VAL A 120 6.33 17.14 6.91
N ARG A 121 5.92 17.48 8.12
CA ARG A 121 6.43 16.90 9.37
C ARG A 121 5.32 16.54 10.33
N ARG A 122 5.74 15.82 11.38
CA ARG A 122 4.92 15.60 12.56
C ARG A 122 4.44 16.93 13.13
N GLY A 123 3.17 16.99 13.51
CA GLY A 123 2.52 18.17 14.06
C GLY A 123 1.76 18.99 13.02
N ASP A 124 2.11 18.86 11.73
CA ASP A 124 1.31 19.44 10.66
C ASP A 124 -0.04 18.71 10.56
N GLY A 125 -0.98 19.28 9.84
CA GLY A 125 -2.31 18.70 9.79
C GLY A 125 -3.18 19.16 8.64
N LEU A 126 -4.38 18.59 8.58
CA LEU A 126 -5.44 18.99 7.68
C LEU A 126 -6.68 19.36 8.49
N ARG A 127 -7.36 20.42 8.07
CA ARG A 127 -8.69 20.77 8.51
C ARG A 127 -9.63 20.57 7.33
N ILE A 128 -10.58 19.67 7.43
CA ILE A 128 -11.46 19.23 6.33
C ILE A 128 -12.91 19.46 6.74
N ASP A 129 -13.72 20.07 5.89
CA ASP A 129 -15.13 20.37 6.17
C ASP A 129 -15.97 19.08 6.22
N GLU A 130 -16.69 18.88 7.32
CA GLU A 130 -17.51 17.68 7.53
C GLU A 130 -18.81 17.70 6.73
N THR A 131 -19.31 18.88 6.34
CA THR A 131 -20.51 19.01 5.50
C THR A 131 -20.20 18.67 4.04
N ALA A 132 -19.05 19.11 3.54
CA ALA A 132 -18.60 18.79 2.19
C ALA A 132 -18.10 17.34 2.08
N TYR A 133 -17.46 16.84 3.14
CA TYR A 133 -16.88 15.51 3.22
C TYR A 133 -17.44 14.76 4.44
N PRO A 134 -18.66 14.22 4.33
CA PRO A 134 -19.34 13.58 5.45
C PRO A 134 -18.69 12.26 5.86
N ILE A 135 -19.15 11.71 6.98
CA ILE A 135 -18.78 10.37 7.45
C ILE A 135 -18.86 9.33 6.33
N LEU A 136 -17.98 8.33 6.39
CA LEU A 136 -17.75 7.32 5.34
C LEU A 136 -17.05 7.84 4.09
N SER A 137 -16.74 9.14 4.00
CA SER A 137 -15.79 9.62 2.99
C SER A 137 -14.40 9.04 3.26
N ARG A 138 -13.67 8.75 2.19
CA ARG A 138 -12.33 8.16 2.25
C ARG A 138 -11.28 9.21 1.92
N MET A 139 -10.39 9.45 2.86
CA MET A 139 -9.23 10.30 2.72
C MET A 139 -8.04 9.48 2.23
N GLU A 140 -7.37 9.97 1.19
CA GLU A 140 -6.18 9.39 0.59
C GLU A 140 -5.08 10.46 0.55
N ILE A 141 -3.92 10.17 1.14
CA ILE A 141 -2.72 11.00 1.05
C ILE A 141 -1.70 10.26 0.21
N SER A 142 -1.18 10.92 -0.82
CA SER A 142 -0.23 10.33 -1.77
C SER A 142 0.92 11.29 -2.06
N ASP A 143 2.03 10.76 -2.51
CA ASP A 143 3.05 11.53 -3.22
C ASP A 143 2.95 11.27 -4.75
N ARG A 144 3.97 11.68 -5.52
CA ARG A 144 4.02 11.46 -6.98
C ARG A 144 4.12 9.99 -7.38
N SER A 145 4.56 9.12 -6.48
CA SER A 145 4.94 7.74 -6.76
C SER A 145 4.09 6.69 -6.04
N ALA A 146 3.52 7.04 -4.88
CA ALA A 146 2.87 6.09 -4.01
C ALA A 146 1.72 6.71 -3.21
N LEU A 147 0.76 5.84 -2.84
CA LEU A 147 -0.21 6.11 -1.80
C LEU A 147 0.48 5.92 -0.44
N LEU A 148 0.42 6.94 0.41
CA LEU A 148 1.09 6.98 1.71
C LEU A 148 0.14 6.66 2.86
N PHE A 149 -1.13 7.05 2.72
CA PHE A 149 -2.16 6.84 3.71
C PHE A 149 -3.53 6.72 3.05
N ILE A 150 -4.39 5.88 3.62
CA ILE A 150 -5.79 5.77 3.25
C ILE A 150 -6.62 5.44 4.48
N LYS A 151 -7.66 6.22 4.75
CA LYS A 151 -8.58 5.95 5.86
C LYS A 151 -9.96 6.55 5.60
N THR A 152 -10.98 5.88 6.11
CA THR A 152 -12.35 6.37 6.15
C THR A 152 -12.51 7.37 7.30
N LEU A 153 -13.21 8.48 7.05
CA LEU A 153 -13.62 9.44 8.08
C LEU A 153 -14.78 8.83 8.87
N GLU A 154 -14.60 8.69 10.19
CA GLU A 154 -15.48 7.99 11.13
C GLU A 154 -15.58 8.74 12.45
#